data_AF-A0A0W8CCL1-F1
#
_entry.id   AF-A0A0W8CCL1-F1
#
_cell.length_a   1.000
_cell.length_b   1.000
_cell.length_c   1.000
_cell.angle_alpha   90.00
_cell.angle_beta   90.00
_cell.angle_gamma   90.00
#
_symmetry.space_group_name_H-M   'P 1'
#
loop_
_entity.id
_entity.type
_entity.pdbx_description
1 polymer ?
#
loop_
_entity_poly.entity_id
_entity_poly.type
_entity_poly.pdbx_seq_one_letter_code
_entity_poly.pdbx_strand_id
1 'polypeptide(L)'
;MAPNANTTTAPSLFSAITLGGKEDPVKLKHRVALAPLTRVRTGDAGTPTDLVAQYYEQRATDGGLLITEATNISPTGRGYFGAPGIFNQNQIESWKPVTKAIHDKGGKVFVQLWHTGRVGHPLNQTQRTIASVLERDSHGQRQEPRRHS
;
A
#
# COMPACT_ATOMS: atom_id res chain seq x y z
N MET A 1 42.53 24.86 -32.87
CA MET A 1 41.18 24.45 -32.45
C MET A 1 41.30 23.15 -31.69
N ALA A 2 41.12 23.16 -30.37
CA ALA A 2 41.07 21.93 -29.58
C ALA A 2 39.65 21.35 -29.63
N PRO A 3 39.47 20.02 -29.74
CA PRO A 3 38.14 19.41 -29.74
C PRO A 3 37.53 19.53 -28.34
N ASN A 4 36.34 20.12 -28.25
CA ASN A 4 35.53 20.13 -27.03
C ASN A 4 35.06 18.71 -26.73
N ALA A 5 35.63 18.11 -25.68
CA ALA A 5 35.14 16.85 -25.13
C ALA A 5 33.77 17.07 -24.49
N ASN A 6 32.71 16.78 -25.23
CA ASN A 6 31.37 16.60 -24.66
C ASN A 6 31.39 15.33 -23.79
N THR A 7 31.77 15.46 -22.52
CA THR A 7 31.51 14.43 -21.52
C THR A 7 30.00 14.27 -21.39
N THR A 8 29.45 13.21 -21.98
CA THR A 8 28.05 12.83 -21.83
C THR A 8 27.81 12.35 -20.41
N THR A 9 27.61 13.29 -19.48
CA THR A 9 27.17 12.97 -18.13
C THR A 9 25.79 12.31 -18.25
N ALA A 10 25.63 11.11 -17.70
CA ALA A 10 24.35 10.42 -17.69
C ALA A 10 23.23 11.36 -17.16
N PRO A 11 22.03 11.35 -17.74
CA PRO A 11 20.94 12.21 -17.29
C PRO A 11 20.71 12.08 -15.79
N SER A 12 20.38 13.19 -15.11
CA SER A 12 20.24 13.23 -13.65
C SER A 12 19.28 12.17 -13.10
N LEU A 13 18.25 11.80 -13.89
CA LEU A 13 17.29 10.74 -13.56
C LEU A 13 17.93 9.37 -13.35
N PHE A 14 18.99 9.04 -14.10
CA PHE A 14 19.68 7.74 -14.03
C PHE A 14 20.93 7.76 -13.15
N SER A 15 21.18 8.88 -12.47
CA SER A 15 22.27 8.97 -11.48
C SER A 15 21.84 8.41 -10.12
N ALA A 16 22.78 7.81 -9.41
CA ALA A 16 22.56 7.29 -8.07
C ALA A 16 22.14 8.39 -7.07
N ILE A 17 21.41 7.99 -6.03
CA ILE A 17 21.04 8.85 -4.91
C ILE A 17 20.96 8.03 -3.62
N THR A 18 21.27 8.67 -2.49
CA THR A 18 21.13 8.08 -1.16
C THR A 18 19.97 8.76 -0.44
N LEU A 19 19.05 7.98 0.10
CA LEU A 19 17.92 8.46 0.90
C LEU A 19 18.16 8.19 2.41
N GLY A 20 17.77 9.15 3.27
CA GLY A 20 18.00 9.09 4.72
C GLY A 20 19.40 9.56 5.14
N GLY A 21 19.73 9.46 6.43
CA GLY A 21 21.05 9.90 6.90
C GLY A 21 21.21 9.97 8.42
N LYS A 22 21.69 8.86 8.97
CA LYS A 22 22.64 8.72 10.11
C LYS A 22 22.95 7.24 10.35
N GLU A 23 21.94 6.38 10.20
CA GLU A 23 22.00 4.93 10.32
C GLU A 23 21.30 4.29 9.10
N ASP A 24 21.86 3.20 8.55
CA ASP A 24 21.33 2.40 7.44
C ASP A 24 20.65 3.17 6.27
N PRO A 25 21.40 4.02 5.55
CA PRO A 25 20.84 4.78 4.45
C PRO A 25 20.44 3.88 3.27
N VAL A 26 19.35 4.25 2.59
CA VAL A 26 18.88 3.53 1.40
C VAL A 26 19.62 4.05 0.17
N LYS A 27 20.53 3.23 -0.36
CA LYS A 27 21.28 3.52 -1.58
C LYS A 27 20.47 3.09 -2.81
N LEU A 28 20.19 4.03 -3.71
CA LEU A 28 19.52 3.81 -4.99
C LEU A 28 20.49 4.01 -6.15
N LYS A 29 20.35 3.21 -7.20
CA LYS A 29 21.18 3.29 -8.41
C LYS A 29 20.65 4.30 -9.43
N HIS A 30 19.39 4.71 -9.31
CA HIS A 30 18.75 5.72 -10.13
C HIS A 30 17.64 6.44 -9.35
N ARG A 31 17.10 7.53 -9.91
CA ARG A 31 16.07 8.38 -9.29
C ARG A 31 14.64 8.09 -9.76
N VAL A 32 14.45 7.04 -10.55
CA VAL A 32 13.11 6.54 -10.92
C VAL A 32 12.53 5.76 -9.76
N ALA A 33 11.30 6.10 -9.37
CA ALA A 33 10.53 5.38 -8.36
C ALA A 33 9.14 5.00 -8.88
N LEU A 34 8.64 3.83 -8.49
CA LEU A 34 7.23 3.48 -8.68
C LEU A 34 6.39 4.22 -7.63
N ALA A 35 5.53 5.12 -8.10
CA ALA A 35 4.55 5.79 -7.25
C ALA A 35 3.58 4.78 -6.61
N PRO A 36 2.98 5.12 -5.45
CA PRO A 36 1.94 4.30 -4.84
C PRO A 36 0.67 4.30 -5.71
N LEU A 37 0.23 3.12 -6.14
CA LEU A 37 -0.91 2.95 -7.06
C LEU A 37 -1.88 1.89 -6.52
N THR A 38 -2.99 2.31 -5.91
CA THR A 38 -4.03 1.38 -5.40
C THR A 38 -4.62 0.52 -6.50
N ARG A 39 -4.51 -0.82 -6.38
CA ARG A 39 -4.89 -1.75 -7.44
C ARG A 39 -6.14 -2.58 -7.13
N VAL A 40 -6.60 -2.58 -5.89
CA VAL A 40 -7.81 -3.29 -5.42
C VAL A 40 -7.84 -4.79 -5.78
N ARG A 41 -6.70 -5.49 -5.60
CA ARG A 41 -6.49 -6.88 -6.05
C ARG A 41 -6.36 -7.92 -4.93
N THR A 42 -6.70 -7.57 -3.68
CA THR A 42 -6.52 -8.46 -2.51
C THR A 42 -7.82 -9.01 -1.91
N GLY A 43 -8.96 -8.77 -2.58
CA GLY A 43 -10.27 -9.25 -2.14
C GLY A 43 -10.66 -8.74 -0.75
N ASP A 44 -11.42 -9.54 0.00
CA ASP A 44 -11.89 -9.12 1.32
C ASP A 44 -10.84 -9.25 2.43
N ALA A 45 -9.98 -10.26 2.34
CA ALA A 45 -8.97 -10.54 3.34
C ALA A 45 -7.90 -9.43 3.42
N GLY A 46 -7.73 -8.63 2.36
CA GLY A 46 -6.68 -7.61 2.30
C GLY A 46 -5.27 -8.20 2.23
N THR A 47 -5.15 -9.48 1.85
CA THR A 47 -3.89 -10.23 1.78
C THR A 47 -3.39 -10.24 0.33
N PRO A 48 -2.17 -9.73 0.06
CA PRO A 48 -1.55 -9.88 -1.25
C PRO A 48 -1.51 -11.35 -1.72
N THR A 49 -1.72 -11.55 -3.02
CA THR A 49 -1.64 -12.87 -3.68
C THR A 49 -0.41 -12.94 -4.59
N ASP A 50 -0.15 -14.09 -5.22
CA ASP A 50 0.94 -14.25 -6.18
C ASP A 50 0.87 -13.23 -7.33
N LEU A 51 -0.34 -12.82 -7.73
CA LEU A 51 -0.53 -11.77 -8.72
C LEU A 51 0.07 -10.42 -8.26
N VAL A 52 -0.06 -10.09 -6.98
CA VAL A 52 0.50 -8.87 -6.40
C VAL A 52 2.02 -8.97 -6.34
N ALA A 53 2.56 -10.13 -5.96
CA ALA A 53 4.00 -10.38 -5.96
C ALA A 53 4.59 -10.22 -7.38
N GLN A 54 4.01 -10.89 -8.37
CA GLN A 54 4.42 -10.78 -9.78
C GLN A 54 4.33 -9.33 -10.29
N TYR A 55 3.28 -8.59 -9.90
CA TYR A 55 3.11 -7.19 -10.30
C TYR A 55 4.26 -6.29 -9.84
N TYR A 56 4.70 -6.42 -8.58
CA TYR A 56 5.83 -5.65 -8.05
C TYR A 56 7.17 -6.17 -8.57
N GLU A 57 7.32 -7.48 -8.71
CA GLU A 57 8.52 -8.11 -9.25
C GLU A 57 8.83 -7.60 -10.67
N GLN A 58 7.82 -7.47 -11.54
CA GLN A 58 7.99 -6.94 -12.90
C GLN A 58 8.45 -5.47 -12.94
N ARG A 59 8.27 -4.72 -11.86
CA ARG A 59 8.65 -3.29 -11.74
C ARG A 59 9.92 -3.08 -10.91
N ALA A 60 10.40 -4.12 -10.24
CA ALA A 60 11.62 -4.06 -9.49
C ALA A 60 12.83 -4.06 -10.43
N THR A 61 13.68 -3.06 -10.26
CA THR A 61 14.98 -2.94 -10.91
C THR A 61 16.05 -2.85 -9.84
N ASP A 62 17.27 -3.24 -10.20
CA ASP A 62 18.43 -3.20 -9.31
C ASP A 62 18.69 -1.76 -8.83
N GLY A 63 18.55 -1.52 -7.52
CA GLY A 63 18.70 -0.21 -6.90
C GLY A 63 17.58 0.78 -7.20
N GLY A 64 16.42 0.34 -7.72
CA GLY A 64 15.21 1.15 -7.87
C GLY A 64 14.34 1.18 -6.62
N LEU A 65 13.54 2.24 -6.45
CA LEU A 65 12.59 2.39 -5.34
C LEU A 65 11.15 2.11 -5.78
N LEU A 66 10.45 1.30 -5.01
CA LEU A 66 9.02 1.05 -5.17
C LEU A 66 8.28 1.50 -3.90
N ILE A 67 7.14 2.16 -4.07
CA ILE A 67 6.22 2.44 -2.97
C ILE A 67 4.99 1.57 -3.21
N THR A 68 4.61 0.77 -2.21
CA THR A 68 3.43 -0.09 -2.34
C THR A 68 2.17 0.75 -2.56
N GLU A 69 1.13 0.09 -3.05
CA GLU A 69 -0.22 0.61 -2.94
C GLU A 69 -0.60 0.94 -1.49
N ALA A 70 -1.58 1.82 -1.37
CA ALA A 70 -2.07 2.28 -0.07
C ALA A 70 -2.55 1.09 0.76
N THR A 71 -1.92 0.90 1.93
CA THR A 71 -2.04 -0.31 2.75
C THR A 71 -2.67 0.05 4.09
N ASN A 72 -3.85 -0.52 4.36
CA ASN A 72 -4.66 -0.17 5.52
C ASN A 72 -3.98 -0.60 6.83
N ILE A 73 -3.99 0.28 7.82
CA ILE A 73 -3.40 0.04 9.15
C ILE A 73 -4.39 -0.50 10.19
N SER A 74 -5.67 -0.57 9.85
CA SER A 74 -6.73 -1.08 10.72
C SER A 74 -7.96 -1.48 9.89
N PRO A 75 -8.90 -2.26 10.45
CA PRO A 75 -10.20 -2.51 9.83
C PRO A 75 -10.99 -1.22 9.57
N THR A 76 -10.90 -0.23 10.46
CA THR A 76 -11.60 1.06 10.33
C THR A 76 -10.98 2.00 9.30
N GLY A 77 -9.69 1.82 8.97
CA GLY A 77 -8.98 2.62 7.99
C GLY A 77 -9.27 2.27 6.53
N ARG A 78 -10.00 1.18 6.29
CA ARG A 78 -10.28 0.62 4.96
C ARG A 78 -11.31 1.46 4.20
N GLY A 79 -10.85 2.19 3.17
CA GLY A 79 -11.72 2.97 2.30
C GLY A 79 -12.31 2.19 1.12
N TYR A 80 -11.58 1.19 0.61
CA TYR A 80 -11.92 0.48 -0.62
C TYR A 80 -11.85 -1.04 -0.43
N PHE A 81 -12.81 -1.75 -1.03
CA PHE A 81 -12.75 -3.20 -1.16
C PHE A 81 -11.55 -3.61 -2.02
N GLY A 82 -10.83 -4.67 -1.64
CA GLY A 82 -9.66 -5.15 -2.37
C GLY A 82 -8.35 -4.41 -2.10
N ALA A 83 -8.35 -3.31 -1.34
CA ALA A 83 -7.11 -2.66 -0.90
C ALA A 83 -6.44 -3.48 0.22
N PRO A 84 -5.11 -3.69 0.17
CA PRO A 84 -4.42 -4.54 1.13
C PRO A 84 -4.41 -3.94 2.54
N GLY A 85 -4.12 -4.77 3.54
CA GLY A 85 -3.86 -4.36 4.92
C GLY A 85 -2.48 -4.78 5.42
N ILE A 86 -2.09 -4.27 6.59
CA ILE A 86 -0.88 -4.68 7.32
C ILE A 86 -1.09 -4.60 8.85
N PHE A 87 -2.25 -5.04 9.33
CA PHE A 87 -2.66 -4.94 10.74
C PHE A 87 -2.89 -6.29 11.43
N ASN A 88 -2.71 -7.39 10.73
CA ASN A 88 -2.79 -8.74 11.29
C ASN A 88 -1.71 -9.67 10.70
N GLN A 89 -1.51 -10.83 11.33
CA GLN A 89 -0.44 -11.74 10.94
C GLN A 89 -0.59 -12.27 9.51
N ASN A 90 -1.80 -12.63 9.08
CA ASN A 90 -2.03 -13.14 7.73
C ASN A 90 -1.64 -12.11 6.65
N GLN A 91 -1.90 -10.83 6.90
CA GLN A 91 -1.48 -9.72 6.04
C GLN A 91 0.04 -9.57 6.04
N ILE A 92 0.69 -9.65 7.20
CA ILE A 92 2.16 -9.62 7.29
C ILE A 92 2.78 -10.77 6.49
N GLU A 93 2.29 -12.00 6.67
CA GLU A 93 2.79 -13.18 5.96
C GLU A 93 2.60 -13.05 4.44
N SER A 94 1.45 -12.56 3.99
CA SER A 94 1.17 -12.38 2.56
C SER A 94 1.98 -11.26 1.90
N TRP A 95 2.51 -10.29 2.66
CA TRP A 95 3.47 -9.32 2.13
C TRP A 95 4.89 -9.87 1.95
N LYS A 96 5.28 -10.97 2.63
CA LYS A 96 6.64 -11.52 2.54
C LYS A 96 7.04 -11.97 1.12
N PRO A 97 6.21 -12.70 0.35
CA PRO A 97 6.53 -13.01 -1.05
C PRO A 97 6.74 -11.77 -1.91
N VAL A 98 5.95 -10.71 -1.66
CA VAL A 98 6.05 -9.44 -2.40
C VAL A 98 7.39 -8.75 -2.13
N THR A 99 7.76 -8.57 -0.86
CA THR A 99 9.04 -7.93 -0.51
C THR A 99 10.23 -8.78 -0.95
N LYS A 100 10.13 -10.11 -0.81
CA LYS A 100 11.15 -11.04 -1.32
C LYS A 100 11.36 -10.86 -2.82
N ALA A 101 10.30 -10.88 -3.63
CA ALA A 101 10.39 -10.75 -5.08
C ALA A 101 11.02 -9.42 -5.53
N ILE A 102 10.78 -8.33 -4.78
CA ILE A 102 11.43 -7.03 -5.01
C ILE A 102 12.92 -7.08 -4.63
N HIS A 103 13.24 -7.64 -3.46
CA HIS A 103 14.60 -7.73 -2.95
C HIS A 103 15.49 -8.67 -3.78
N ASP A 104 14.94 -9.76 -4.31
CA ASP A 104 15.65 -10.69 -5.20
C ASP A 104 16.14 -9.99 -6.47
N LYS A 105 15.47 -8.91 -6.92
CA LYS A 105 15.89 -8.05 -8.05
C LYS A 105 16.77 -6.86 -7.65
N GLY A 106 17.17 -6.77 -6.39
CA GLY A 106 17.94 -5.64 -5.86
C GLY A 106 17.13 -4.36 -5.65
N GLY A 107 15.80 -4.41 -5.82
CA GLY A 107 14.91 -3.28 -5.58
C GLY A 107 14.79 -2.94 -4.10
N LYS A 108 14.36 -1.71 -3.81
CA LYS A 108 14.01 -1.22 -2.48
C LYS A 108 12.51 -0.94 -2.45
N VAL A 109 11.86 -1.23 -1.33
CA VAL A 109 10.41 -1.02 -1.19
C VAL A 109 10.04 -0.38 0.13
N PHE A 110 9.16 0.61 0.08
CA PHE A 110 8.48 1.18 1.24
C PHE A 110 6.98 0.90 1.19
N VAL A 111 6.37 0.69 2.35
CA VAL A 111 4.91 0.57 2.47
C VAL A 111 4.27 1.95 2.61
N GLN A 112 3.22 2.23 1.84
CA GLN A 112 2.37 3.40 2.05
C GLN A 112 1.31 3.08 3.11
N LEU A 113 1.59 3.40 4.37
CA LEU A 113 0.61 3.26 5.46
C LEU A 113 -0.60 4.18 5.24
N TRP A 114 -1.79 3.63 5.41
CA TRP A 114 -3.01 4.32 4.98
C TRP A 114 -4.17 4.20 5.98
N HIS A 115 -4.86 5.32 6.14
CA HIS A 115 -6.16 5.41 6.80
C HIS A 115 -7.00 6.45 6.04
N THR A 116 -8.15 6.05 5.49
CA THR A 116 -8.94 6.96 4.64
C THR A 116 -9.79 7.98 5.41
N GLY A 117 -9.92 7.78 6.72
CA GLY A 117 -10.70 8.65 7.58
C GLY A 117 -12.17 8.62 7.17
N ARG A 118 -12.72 9.80 6.83
CA ARG A 118 -14.10 9.93 6.38
C ARG A 118 -14.36 9.43 4.96
N VAL A 119 -13.31 9.23 4.15
CA VAL A 119 -13.44 8.78 2.76
C VAL A 119 -13.60 7.26 2.74
N GLY A 120 -14.83 6.78 2.87
CA GLY A 120 -15.13 5.35 2.87
C GLY A 120 -16.63 5.09 2.92
N HIS A 121 -17.00 3.81 2.89
CA HIS A 121 -18.38 3.36 3.02
C HIS A 121 -18.49 2.38 4.20
N PRO A 122 -19.59 2.35 4.97
CA PRO A 122 -19.77 1.42 6.09
C PRO A 122 -19.51 -0.06 5.72
N LEU A 123 -19.86 -0.45 4.50
CA LEU A 123 -19.59 -1.81 3.99
C LEU A 123 -18.10 -2.15 3.91
N ASN A 124 -17.22 -1.16 3.80
CA ASN A 124 -15.76 -1.36 3.78
C ASN A 124 -15.13 -1.25 5.18
N GLN A 125 -15.88 -0.72 6.16
CA GLN A 125 -15.40 -0.41 7.52
C GLN A 125 -16.19 -1.23 8.54
N THR A 126 -15.86 -2.51 8.66
CA THR A 126 -16.60 -3.52 9.45
C THR A 126 -16.56 -3.33 10.97
N GLN A 127 -15.98 -2.25 11.49
CA GLN A 127 -15.92 -1.95 12.92
C GLN A 127 -16.68 -0.69 13.37
N ARG A 128 -17.48 -0.04 12.50
CA ARG A 128 -18.56 0.82 13.02
C ARG A 128 -19.72 -0.04 13.50
N THR A 129 -19.55 -0.70 14.65
CA THR A 129 -20.69 -1.00 15.51
C THR A 129 -21.10 0.30 16.20
N ILE A 130 -21.63 1.21 15.39
CA ILE A 130 -22.71 2.09 15.82
C ILE A 130 -23.77 1.94 14.74
N ALA A 131 -24.34 0.74 14.68
CA ALA A 131 -25.72 0.60 14.24
C ALA A 131 -26.60 1.29 15.29
N SER A 132 -26.53 2.62 15.37
CA SER A 132 -27.63 3.45 15.85
C SER A 132 -28.44 4.01 14.68
N VAL A 133 -28.09 3.64 13.44
CA VAL A 133 -29.00 3.76 12.30
C VAL A 133 -30.00 2.61 12.38
N LEU A 134 -30.99 2.83 13.24
CA LEU A 134 -32.40 2.54 13.02
C LEU A 134 -32.66 1.40 12.03
N GLU A 135 -32.85 0.18 12.56
CA GLU A 135 -33.81 -0.72 11.93
C GLU A 135 -35.16 0.00 11.96
N ARG A 136 -35.52 0.63 10.85
CA ARG A 136 -36.89 1.03 10.58
C ARG A 136 -37.54 -0.16 9.91
N ASP A 137 -38.68 -0.57 10.45
CA ASP A 137 -39.55 -1.53 9.77
C ASP A 137 -40.03 -0.95 8.42
N SER A 138 -40.71 -1.78 7.63
CA SER A 138 -41.35 -1.39 6.36
C SER A 138 -42.37 -0.24 6.49
N HIS A 139 -42.63 0.24 7.71
CA HIS A 139 -43.53 1.35 8.03
C HIS A 139 -42.82 2.57 8.65
N GLY A 140 -41.48 2.56 8.71
CA GLY A 140 -40.68 3.74 9.04
C GLY A 140 -40.58 4.09 10.52
N GLN A 141 -41.02 3.23 11.44
CA GLN A 141 -41.04 3.52 12.89
C GLN A 141 -39.78 3.05 13.62
N ARG A 142 -39.40 3.76 14.69
CA ARG A 142 -38.26 3.44 15.56
C ARG A 142 -38.62 2.26 16.48
N GLN A 143 -37.89 1.14 16.41
CA GLN A 143 -38.00 0.10 17.44
C GLN A 143 -37.09 0.44 18.63
N GLU A 144 -37.65 0.45 19.84
CA GLU A 144 -36.86 0.56 21.08
C GLU A 144 -36.21 -0.80 21.44
N PRO A 145 -34.99 -0.79 22.01
CA PRO A 145 -34.30 -2.02 22.37
C PRO A 145 -34.99 -2.72 23.55
N ARG A 146 -35.39 -3.99 23.35
CA ARG A 146 -35.95 -4.83 24.42
C ARG A 146 -34.89 -5.12 25.47
N ARG A 147 -35.10 -4.59 26.69
CA ARG A 147 -34.33 -5.01 27.87
C ARG A 147 -34.67 -6.46 28.19
N HIS A 148 -33.68 -7.33 28.23
CA HIS A 148 -33.81 -8.66 28.81
C HIS A 148 -33.51 -8.54 30.31
N SER A 149 -34.39 -9.14 31.12
CA SER A 149 -34.33 -9.21 32.60
C SER A 149 -33.16 -10.03 33.09
#